data_AF-Q47CU2-F1
#
_entry.id   AF-Q47CU2-F1
#
_cell.length_a   1.000
_cell.length_b   1.000
_cell.length_c   1.000
_cell.angle_alpha   90.00
_cell.angle_beta   90.00
_cell.angle_gamma   90.00
#
_symmetry.space_group_name_H-M   'P 1'
#
loop_
_entity.id
_entity.type
_entity.pdbx_description
1 polymer ?
#
loop_
_entity_poly.entity_id
_entity_poly.type
_entity_poly.pdbx_seq_one_letter_code
_entity_poly.pdbx_strand_id
1 'polypeptide(L)'
;MKTLPTLCLLSSLLVSSATLADVALLDGKELSLALKDSPPCCVVDGRKEVNRIKTPLPEALPYRPGLRIKPTATVIVLADADSEALRIAGIFEKQHPGKPILAVKGGLKTWLAATASQSSAPASDGAPGATLQFVIPHNTCETGEPLQKLQSKKK
;
A
#
# COMPACT_ATOMS: atom_id res chain seq x y z
N MET A 1 43.15 63.07 6.82
CA MET A 1 43.07 61.78 6.10
C MET A 1 42.01 60.94 6.79
N LYS A 2 40.98 60.51 6.05
CA LYS A 2 39.79 59.80 6.55
C LYS A 2 39.98 58.30 6.34
N THR A 3 39.72 57.47 7.35
CA THR A 3 39.56 56.02 7.19
C THR A 3 38.27 55.57 7.86
N LEU A 4 37.37 55.03 7.04
CA LEU A 4 36.04 54.49 7.37
C LEU A 4 36.17 53.02 7.82
N PRO A 5 35.24 52.47 8.64
CA PRO A 5 35.32 51.09 9.11
C PRO A 5 34.61 50.14 8.13
N THR A 6 35.24 49.02 7.78
CA THR A 6 34.63 47.95 6.98
C THR A 6 34.21 46.82 7.91
N LEU A 7 32.94 46.84 8.32
CA LEU A 7 32.29 45.79 9.10
C LEU A 7 31.80 44.70 8.13
N CYS A 8 32.50 43.57 8.06
CA CYS A 8 32.12 42.44 7.20
C CYS A 8 31.17 41.50 7.98
N LEU A 9 29.86 41.62 7.75
CA LEU A 9 28.89 40.64 8.26
C LEU A 9 29.04 39.33 7.48
N LEU A 10 29.51 38.27 8.15
CA LEU A 10 29.42 36.89 7.64
C LEU A 10 27.99 36.37 7.84
N SER A 11 27.22 36.28 6.75
CA SER A 11 25.98 35.50 6.72
C SER A 11 26.30 34.01 6.65
N SER A 12 26.06 33.29 7.75
CA SER A 12 26.10 31.83 7.81
C SER A 12 24.87 31.24 7.10
N LEU A 13 25.08 30.60 5.94
CA LEU A 13 24.08 29.75 5.29
C LEU A 13 23.86 28.48 6.13
N LEU A 14 22.69 28.36 6.75
CA LEU A 14 22.19 27.10 7.28
C LEU A 14 21.83 26.18 6.12
N VAL A 15 22.68 25.20 5.83
CA VAL A 15 22.35 24.08 4.95
C VAL A 15 21.45 23.13 5.73
N SER A 16 20.14 23.28 5.58
CA SER A 16 19.17 22.29 6.06
C SER A 16 19.42 20.97 5.33
N SER A 17 19.89 19.96 6.05
CA SER A 17 20.02 18.60 5.54
C SER A 17 18.62 18.07 5.22
N ALA A 18 18.25 18.06 3.94
CA ALA A 18 17.08 17.33 3.48
C ALA A 18 17.33 15.85 3.74
N THR A 19 16.67 15.28 4.74
CA THR A 19 16.62 13.84 4.94
C THR A 19 15.94 13.25 3.71
N LEU A 20 16.72 12.67 2.79
CA LEU A 20 16.18 11.76 1.78
C LEU A 20 15.58 10.61 2.56
N ALA A 21 14.24 10.55 2.62
CA ALA A 21 13.58 9.34 3.02
C ALA A 21 14.07 8.26 2.05
N ASP A 22 14.65 7.20 2.59
CA ASP A 22 15.03 6.03 1.82
C ASP A 22 13.84 5.09 1.87
N VAL A 23 13.41 4.57 0.72
CA VAL A 23 12.29 3.65 0.66
C VAL A 23 12.67 2.38 1.43
N ALA A 24 11.84 1.99 2.40
CA ALA A 24 12.06 0.77 3.14
C ALA A 24 11.80 -0.48 2.28
N LEU A 25 12.77 -1.40 2.27
CA LEU A 25 12.64 -2.75 1.71
C LEU A 25 12.34 -3.74 2.83
N LEU A 26 11.08 -4.14 2.96
CA LEU A 26 10.63 -4.96 4.09
C LEU A 26 10.66 -6.45 3.78
N ASP A 27 11.17 -7.24 4.71
CA ASP A 27 11.00 -8.69 4.71
C ASP A 27 9.60 -9.13 5.18
N GLY A 28 9.35 -10.44 5.20
CA GLY A 28 8.03 -10.97 5.55
C GLY A 28 7.56 -10.64 6.97
N LYS A 29 8.48 -10.55 7.95
CA LYS A 29 8.13 -10.22 9.34
C LYS A 29 7.81 -8.74 9.47
N GLU A 30 8.67 -7.90 8.91
CA GLU A 30 8.50 -6.44 8.92
C GLU A 30 7.24 -6.02 8.17
N LEU A 31 7.01 -6.60 6.99
CA LEU A 31 5.82 -6.39 6.20
C LEU A 31 4.55 -6.82 6.97
N SER A 32 4.57 -8.00 7.60
CA SER A 32 3.41 -8.47 8.38
C SER A 32 3.10 -7.54 9.56
N LEU A 33 4.12 -6.93 10.18
CA LEU A 33 3.93 -5.94 11.23
C LEU A 33 3.32 -4.65 10.67
N ALA A 34 3.90 -4.11 9.58
CA ALA A 34 3.42 -2.88 8.96
C ALA A 34 1.96 -2.97 8.48
N LEU A 35 1.53 -4.15 8.01
CA LEU A 35 0.16 -4.38 7.55
C LEU A 35 -0.86 -4.51 8.70
N LYS A 36 -0.44 -4.76 9.94
CA LYS A 36 -1.35 -4.80 11.10
C LYS A 36 -1.86 -3.42 11.49
N ASP A 37 -1.02 -2.40 11.31
CA ASP A 37 -1.34 -1.03 11.75
C ASP A 37 -2.36 -0.36 10.82
N SER A 38 -2.25 -0.60 9.51
CA SER A 38 -3.23 -0.14 8.54
C SER A 38 -3.18 -0.98 7.26
N PRO A 39 -4.34 -1.27 6.65
CA PRO A 39 -4.36 -1.91 5.34
C PRO A 39 -3.78 -0.97 4.28
N PRO A 40 -3.07 -1.50 3.27
CA PRO A 40 -2.53 -0.70 2.19
C PRO A 40 -3.67 -0.19 1.29
N CYS A 41 -3.50 1.00 0.68
CA CYS A 41 -4.49 1.51 -0.27
C CYS A 41 -4.39 0.82 -1.63
N CYS A 42 -3.20 0.38 -2.01
CA CYS A 42 -2.98 -0.37 -3.24
C CYS A 42 -1.66 -1.14 -3.20
N VAL A 43 -1.62 -2.19 -4.03
CA VAL A 43 -0.43 -2.96 -4.34
C VAL A 43 -0.05 -2.65 -5.79
N VAL A 44 1.22 -2.31 -6.03
CA VAL A 44 1.78 -2.09 -7.36
C VAL A 44 2.60 -3.31 -7.74
N ASP A 45 2.23 -3.96 -8.84
CA ASP A 45 2.92 -5.13 -9.38
C ASP A 45 3.93 -4.71 -10.47
N GLY A 46 5.18 -4.57 -10.05
CA GLY A 46 6.35 -4.30 -10.88
C GLY A 46 7.01 -5.53 -11.48
N ARG A 47 6.44 -6.74 -11.31
CA ARG A 47 6.98 -7.94 -11.96
C ARG A 47 6.88 -7.83 -13.47
N LYS A 48 7.74 -8.55 -14.20
CA LYS A 48 7.66 -8.67 -15.66
C LYS A 48 6.32 -9.23 -16.07
N GLU A 49 5.82 -8.79 -17.22
CA GLU A 49 4.51 -9.19 -17.75
C GLU A 49 4.33 -10.71 -17.80
N VAL A 50 5.35 -11.45 -18.24
CA VAL A 50 5.34 -12.92 -18.27
C VAL A 50 5.06 -13.55 -16.90
N ASN A 51 5.58 -12.96 -15.82
CA ASN A 51 5.39 -13.46 -14.46
C ASN A 51 4.02 -13.05 -13.89
N ARG A 52 3.51 -11.88 -14.29
CA ARG A 52 2.14 -11.45 -13.95
C ARG A 52 1.10 -12.35 -14.62
N ILE A 53 1.32 -12.73 -15.88
CA ILE A 53 0.42 -13.66 -16.59
C ILE A 53 0.49 -15.06 -15.97
N LYS A 54 1.69 -15.56 -15.67
CA LYS A 54 1.89 -16.90 -15.09
C LYS A 54 1.28 -17.02 -13.69
N THR A 55 1.37 -15.97 -12.89
CA THR A 55 0.80 -15.93 -11.53
C THR A 55 0.14 -14.58 -11.30
N PRO A 56 -1.14 -14.44 -11.72
CA PRO A 56 -1.88 -13.20 -11.59
C PRO A 56 -2.08 -12.80 -10.13
N LEU A 57 -2.06 -11.48 -9.89
CA LEU A 57 -2.42 -10.86 -8.63
C LEU A 57 -3.55 -9.85 -8.91
N PRO A 58 -4.82 -10.29 -8.91
CA PRO A 58 -5.94 -9.50 -9.45
C PRO A 58 -6.16 -8.15 -8.75
N GLU A 59 -5.82 -8.04 -7.48
CA GLU A 59 -5.96 -6.83 -6.68
C GLU A 59 -4.84 -5.80 -6.93
N ALA A 60 -3.77 -6.18 -7.63
CA ALA A 60 -2.60 -5.33 -7.83
C ALA A 60 -2.65 -4.55 -9.14
N LEU A 61 -2.17 -3.31 -9.09
CA LEU A 61 -2.03 -2.43 -10.24
C LEU A 61 -0.73 -2.76 -10.98
N PRO A 62 -0.76 -3.19 -12.26
CA PRO A 62 0.46 -3.45 -13.01
C PRO A 62 1.23 -2.14 -13.20
N TYR A 63 2.51 -2.14 -12.80
CA TYR A 63 3.38 -0.99 -12.99
C TYR A 63 3.61 -0.72 -14.47
N ARG A 64 3.56 0.56 -14.84
CA ARG A 64 4.01 1.10 -16.12
C ARG A 64 4.54 2.51 -15.89
N PRO A 65 5.53 2.98 -16.69
CA PRO A 65 5.94 4.37 -16.65
C PRO A 65 4.73 5.30 -16.78
N GLY A 66 4.65 6.31 -15.91
CA GLY A 66 3.52 7.24 -15.88
C GLY A 66 2.24 6.71 -15.20
N LEU A 67 2.27 5.54 -14.54
CA LEU A 67 1.18 5.10 -13.68
C LEU A 67 0.89 6.18 -12.62
N ARG A 68 -0.34 6.71 -12.64
CA ARG A 68 -0.83 7.69 -11.67
C ARG A 68 -1.70 7.00 -10.63
N ILE A 69 -1.37 7.22 -9.36
CA ILE A 69 -2.15 6.79 -8.21
C ILE A 69 -2.43 8.00 -7.30
N LYS A 70 -3.42 7.88 -6.43
CA LYS A 70 -3.70 8.86 -5.37
C LYS A 70 -3.62 8.13 -4.02
N PRO A 71 -2.45 8.04 -3.40
CA PRO A 71 -2.28 7.28 -2.16
C PRO A 71 -3.13 7.87 -1.03
N THR A 72 -4.07 7.07 -0.52
CA THR A 72 -4.87 7.39 0.67
C THR A 72 -4.32 6.72 1.93
N ALA A 73 -3.52 5.66 1.76
CA ALA A 73 -2.80 4.94 2.80
C ALA A 73 -1.46 4.43 2.23
N THR A 74 -0.89 3.38 2.83
CA THR A 74 0.37 2.77 2.40
C THR A 74 0.28 2.17 1.00
N VAL A 75 1.28 2.44 0.16
CA VAL A 75 1.45 1.80 -1.14
C VAL A 75 2.48 0.69 -1.00
N ILE A 76 2.13 -0.51 -1.44
CA ILE A 76 3.04 -1.66 -1.44
C ILE A 76 3.56 -1.88 -2.85
N VAL A 77 4.87 -2.07 -3.01
CA VAL A 77 5.50 -2.28 -4.32
C VAL A 77 6.16 -3.66 -4.36
N LEU A 78 5.76 -4.47 -5.33
CA LEU A 78 6.29 -5.80 -5.61
C LEU A 78 7.10 -5.77 -6.91
N ALA A 79 8.16 -6.56 -7.00
CA ALA A 79 8.86 -6.81 -8.26
C ALA A 79 9.51 -8.20 -8.25
N ASP A 80 10.07 -8.61 -9.39
CA ASP A 80 10.82 -9.87 -9.50
C ASP A 80 12.19 -9.80 -8.80
N ALA A 81 12.74 -8.60 -8.64
CA ALA A 81 14.01 -8.33 -7.97
C ALA A 81 13.87 -7.17 -6.99
N ASP A 82 14.54 -7.27 -5.83
CA ASP A 82 14.46 -6.26 -4.76
C ASP A 82 14.90 -4.87 -5.23
N SER A 83 15.94 -4.81 -6.06
CA SER A 83 16.42 -3.54 -6.65
C SER A 83 15.38 -2.87 -7.52
N GLU A 84 14.56 -3.65 -8.22
CA GLU A 84 13.49 -3.14 -9.07
C GLU A 84 12.29 -2.67 -8.24
N ALA A 85 11.96 -3.38 -7.17
CA ALA A 85 10.94 -2.94 -6.21
C ALA A 85 11.32 -1.58 -5.59
N LEU A 86 12.58 -1.45 -5.14
CA LEU A 86 13.12 -0.19 -4.61
C LEU A 86 13.11 0.92 -5.66
N ARG A 87 13.54 0.63 -6.89
CA ARG A 87 13.53 1.63 -7.99
C ARG A 87 12.12 2.15 -8.26
N ILE A 88 11.13 1.27 -8.34
CA ILE A 88 9.72 1.64 -8.59
C ILE A 88 9.16 2.43 -7.40
N ALA A 89 9.41 1.97 -6.17
CA ALA A 89 8.95 2.65 -4.97
C ALA A 89 9.56 4.06 -4.83
N GLY A 90 10.85 4.22 -5.14
CA GLY A 90 11.51 5.54 -5.15
C GLY A 90 10.94 6.51 -6.20
N ILE A 91 10.31 6.00 -7.27
CA ILE A 91 9.55 6.85 -8.20
C ILE A 91 8.28 7.35 -7.54
N PHE A 92 7.52 6.48 -6.86
CA PHE A 92 6.29 6.88 -6.18
C PHE A 92 6.54 7.79 -4.98
N GLU A 93 7.63 7.58 -4.24
CA GLU A 93 8.04 8.46 -3.15
C GLU A 93 8.28 9.90 -3.66
N LYS A 94 9.02 10.05 -4.77
CA LYS A 94 9.25 11.36 -5.39
C LYS A 94 7.97 12.00 -5.92
N GLN A 95 7.03 11.20 -6.42
CA GLN A 95 5.72 11.68 -6.90
C GLN A 95 4.76 12.03 -5.76
N HIS A 96 4.93 11.40 -4.60
CA HIS A 96 4.05 11.53 -3.44
C HIS A 96 4.85 11.75 -2.14
N PRO A 97 5.55 12.89 -1.99
CA PRO A 97 6.34 13.17 -0.80
C PRO A 97 5.50 13.08 0.48
N GLY A 98 6.04 12.42 1.51
CA GLY A 98 5.39 12.24 2.81
C GLY A 98 4.30 11.17 2.83
N LYS A 99 4.09 10.42 1.75
CA LYS A 99 3.22 9.24 1.74
C LYS A 99 4.01 7.97 2.04
N PRO A 100 3.45 7.01 2.79
CA PRO A 100 4.12 5.75 3.08
C PRO A 100 4.16 4.86 1.82
N ILE A 101 5.36 4.63 1.29
CA ILE A 101 5.63 3.74 0.15
C ILE A 101 6.62 2.68 0.63
N LEU A 102 6.28 1.40 0.47
CA LEU A 102 7.09 0.28 0.95
C LEU A 102 7.40 -0.67 -0.21
N ALA A 103 8.66 -1.08 -0.34
CA ALA A 103 9.08 -2.15 -1.24
C ALA A 103 9.09 -3.49 -0.50
N VAL A 104 8.73 -4.58 -1.18
CA VAL A 104 8.69 -5.92 -0.58
C VAL A 104 9.89 -6.75 -1.02
N LYS A 105 10.70 -7.17 -0.06
CA LYS A 105 11.81 -8.09 -0.25
C LYS A 105 11.32 -9.46 -0.67
N GLY A 106 11.87 -10.02 -1.76
CA GLY A 106 11.43 -11.30 -2.31
C GLY A 106 10.06 -11.26 -3.01
N GLY A 107 9.52 -10.06 -3.23
CA GLY A 107 8.36 -9.81 -4.10
C GLY A 107 7.10 -10.59 -3.73
N LEU A 108 6.47 -11.20 -4.74
CA LEU A 108 5.14 -11.82 -4.61
C LEU A 108 5.10 -12.92 -3.54
N LYS A 109 6.15 -13.75 -3.40
CA LYS A 109 6.16 -14.85 -2.43
C LYS A 109 6.02 -14.32 -1.01
N THR A 110 6.77 -13.27 -0.68
CA THR A 110 6.74 -12.62 0.63
C THR A 110 5.41 -11.92 0.87
N TRP A 111 4.88 -11.22 -0.15
CA TRP A 111 3.56 -10.60 -0.08
C TRP A 111 2.47 -11.61 0.30
N LEU A 112 2.38 -12.72 -0.43
CA LEU A 112 1.37 -13.75 -0.20
C LEU A 112 1.50 -14.39 1.19
N ALA A 113 2.72 -14.63 1.67
CA ALA A 113 2.94 -15.17 3.01
C ALA A 113 2.50 -14.19 4.11
N ALA A 114 2.81 -12.91 3.95
CA ALA A 114 2.45 -11.86 4.92
C ALA A 114 0.93 -11.59 4.97
N THR A 115 0.23 -11.72 3.85
CA THR A 115 -1.23 -11.50 3.78
C THR A 115 -2.05 -12.74 4.14
N ALA A 116 -1.57 -13.95 3.85
CA ALA A 116 -2.24 -15.18 4.28
C ALA A 116 -2.38 -15.28 5.81
N SER A 117 -1.42 -14.72 6.55
CA SER A 117 -1.42 -14.64 8.02
C SER A 117 -2.47 -13.66 8.57
N GLN A 118 -2.96 -12.73 7.75
CA GLN A 118 -4.02 -11.78 8.12
C GLN A 118 -5.42 -12.33 7.79
N SER A 119 -5.55 -13.08 6.70
CA SER A 119 -6.82 -13.73 6.32
C SER A 119 -7.22 -14.88 7.26
N SER A 120 -6.31 -15.35 8.11
CA SER A 120 -6.53 -16.40 9.10
C SER A 120 -6.84 -15.86 10.51
N ALA A 121 -6.90 -14.54 10.69
CA ALA A 121 -7.48 -13.97 11.90
C ALA A 121 -8.99 -14.25 11.89
N PRO A 122 -9.59 -14.78 12.98
CA PRO A 122 -11.03 -14.89 13.07
C PRO A 122 -11.61 -13.49 12.86
N ALA A 123 -12.57 -13.36 11.95
CA ALA A 123 -13.32 -12.13 11.77
C ALA A 123 -13.77 -11.69 13.16
N SER A 124 -13.27 -10.56 13.63
CA SER A 124 -13.71 -9.98 14.88
C SER A 124 -15.23 -9.79 14.78
N ASP A 125 -15.98 -10.49 15.63
CA ASP A 125 -17.43 -10.33 15.80
C ASP A 125 -17.72 -8.84 16.05
N GLY A 126 -18.08 -8.10 14.99
CA GLY A 126 -18.46 -6.69 15.15
C GLY A 126 -18.17 -5.73 14.00
N ALA A 127 -17.45 -6.10 12.95
CA ALA A 127 -17.29 -5.22 11.78
C ALA A 127 -18.47 -5.38 10.81
N PRO A 128 -19.26 -4.33 10.51
CA PRO A 128 -20.29 -4.39 9.47
C PRO A 128 -19.59 -4.55 8.11
N GLY A 129 -19.62 -5.77 7.55
CA GLY A 129 -18.99 -6.10 6.27
C GLY A 129 -18.05 -7.30 6.29
N ALA A 130 -17.82 -7.94 7.44
CA ALA A 130 -17.13 -9.23 7.49
C ALA A 130 -17.97 -10.30 6.78
N THR A 131 -17.53 -10.68 5.57
CA THR A 131 -17.89 -11.92 4.84
C THR A 131 -19.33 -12.40 5.02
N LEU A 132 -20.29 -11.63 4.52
CA LEU A 132 -21.55 -12.23 4.10
C LEU A 132 -21.31 -12.90 2.74
N GLN A 133 -21.07 -14.20 2.75
CA GLN A 133 -21.20 -15.01 1.55
C GLN A 133 -22.68 -14.99 1.17
N PHE A 134 -23.08 -14.02 0.35
CA PHE A 134 -24.45 -13.90 -0.14
C PHE A 134 -24.71 -15.03 -1.14
N VAL A 135 -25.19 -16.17 -0.63
CA VAL A 135 -25.68 -17.28 -1.44
C VAL A 135 -27.12 -16.94 -1.83
N ILE A 136 -27.35 -16.65 -3.10
CA ILE A 136 -28.70 -16.51 -3.66
C ILE A 136 -29.31 -17.93 -3.71
N PRO A 137 -30.37 -18.23 -2.95
CA PRO A 137 -31.04 -19.52 -3.02
C PRO A 137 -31.57 -19.77 -4.44
N HIS A 138 -31.52 -21.02 -4.93
CA HIS A 138 -31.93 -21.41 -6.29
C HIS A 138 -33.37 -20.98 -6.68
N ASN A 139 -34.18 -20.68 -5.68
CA ASN A 139 -35.60 -20.37 -5.71
C ASN A 139 -35.93 -18.86 -5.71
N THR A 140 -34.95 -17.96 -5.90
CA THR A 140 -35.21 -16.50 -6.00
C THR A 140 -36.03 -16.05 -7.21
N CYS A 141 -36.27 -16.92 -8.19
CA CYS A 141 -37.14 -16.63 -9.34
C CYS A 141 -38.60 -17.03 -9.11
N GLU A 142 -38.92 -17.65 -7.98
CA GLU A 142 -40.30 -18.02 -7.64
C GLU A 142 -41.00 -16.82 -6.97
N THR A 143 -42.18 -16.45 -7.48
CA THR A 143 -43.03 -15.43 -6.85
C THR A 143 -43.56 -15.95 -5.51
N GLY A 144 -43.15 -15.31 -4.41
CA GLY A 144 -43.58 -15.65 -3.06
C GLY A 144 -42.95 -14.74 -2.00
N GLU A 145 -43.29 -14.97 -0.74
CA GLU A 145 -42.73 -14.21 0.39
C GLU A 145 -41.23 -14.51 0.56
N PRO A 146 -40.38 -13.50 0.79
CA PRO A 146 -38.95 -13.70 0.90
C PRO A 146 -38.58 -14.55 2.12
N LEU A 147 -37.63 -15.47 1.95
CA LEU A 147 -37.14 -16.39 2.99
C LEU A 147 -36.61 -15.67 4.23
N GLN A 148 -36.13 -14.42 4.11
CA GLN A 148 -35.62 -13.66 5.23
C GLN A 148 -36.04 -12.19 5.13
N LYS A 149 -36.79 -11.72 6.14
CA LYS A 149 -37.10 -10.30 6.36
C LYS A 149 -36.21 -9.78 7.49
N LEU A 150 -35.16 -9.05 7.14
CA LEU A 150 -34.29 -8.41 8.14
C LEU A 150 -34.97 -7.16 8.69
N GLN A 151 -35.44 -7.22 9.93
CA GLN A 151 -35.95 -6.05 10.65
C GLN A 151 -34.80 -5.35 11.38
N SER A 152 -34.46 -4.14 10.93
CA SER A 152 -33.55 -3.27 11.67
C SER A 152 -34.31 -2.65 12.85
N LYS A 153 -34.03 -3.08 14.08
CA LYS A 153 -34.50 -2.35 15.26
C LYS A 153 -33.73 -1.03 15.32
N LYS A 154 -34.40 0.08 15.00
CA LYS A 154 -33.93 1.43 15.33
C LYS A 154 -33.86 1.54 16.85
N LYS A 155 -32.68 1.83 17.39
CA LYS A 155 -32.49 2.23 18.80
C LYS A 155 -32.40 3.74 18.86
#